data_AF-A0A389MSA9-F1
#
_entry.id   AF-A0A389MSA9-F1
#
_cell.length_a   1.000
_cell.length_b   1.000
_cell.length_c   1.000
_cell.angle_alpha   90.00
_cell.angle_beta   90.00
_cell.angle_gamma   90.00
#
_symmetry.space_group_name_H-M   'P 1'
#
loop_
_entity.id
_entity.type
_entity.pdbx_description
1 polymer ?
#
loop_
_entity_poly.entity_id
_entity_poly.type
_entity_poly.pdbx_seq_one_letter_code
_entity_poly.pdbx_strand_id
1 'polypeptide(L)' 'MHIYQIRQKSSRAILWTGAALDPQSALDAMAREAGYRDFDGLPETLRAQGFETADLG' A
#
# COMPACT_ATOMS: atom_id res chain seq x y z
N MET A 1 -15.48 5.50 -2.49
CA MET A 1 -14.04 5.82 -2.42
C MET A 1 -13.77 6.26 -1.01
N HIS A 2 -12.81 5.61 -0.36
CA HIS A 2 -12.41 5.89 1.01
C HIS A 2 -10.93 6.25 1.02
N ILE A 3 -10.49 6.98 2.04
CA ILE A 3 -9.07 7.21 2.24
C ILE A 3 -8.46 5.97 2.88
N TYR A 4 -7.45 5.42 2.24
CA TYR A 4 -6.65 4.33 2.78
C TYR A 4 -5.27 4.85 3.18
N GLN A 5 -4.74 4.27 4.24
CA GLN A 5 -3.37 4.47 4.67
C GLN A 5 -2.65 3.13 4.67
N ILE A 6 -1.54 3.04 3.94
CA ILE A 6 -0.68 1.86 3.89
C ILE A 6 0.51 2.07 4.79
N ARG A 7 0.74 1.11 5.67
CA ARG A 7 1.84 1.09 6.62
C ARG A 7 2.71 -0.12 6.40
N GLN A 8 4.00 0.03 6.64
CA GLN A 8 4.92 -1.09 6.70
C GLN A 8 4.80 -1.79 8.05
N LYS A 9 4.57 -3.11 8.09
CA LYS A 9 4.43 -3.84 9.36
C LYS A 9 5.69 -3.81 10.22
N SER A 10 6.85 -3.95 9.58
CA SER A 10 8.15 -4.03 10.26
C SER A 10 8.52 -2.73 10.99
N SER A 11 8.43 -1.59 10.31
CA SER A 11 8.85 -0.28 10.83
C SER A 11 7.70 0.57 11.37
N ARG A 12 6.45 0.18 11.10
CA ARG A 12 5.23 0.97 11.31
C ARG A 12 5.19 2.31 10.56
N ALA A 13 6.12 2.56 9.64
CA ALA A 13 6.15 3.74 8.80
C ALA A 13 4.92 3.79 7.89
N ILE A 14 4.38 4.99 7.68
CA ILE A 14 3.34 5.23 6.68
C ILE A 14 4.04 5.34 5.34
N LEU A 15 3.69 4.47 4.40
CA LEU A 15 4.27 4.43 3.06
C LEU A 15 3.43 5.22 2.06
N TRP A 16 2.12 5.23 2.26
CA TRP A 16 1.18 5.86 1.34
C TRP A 16 -0.12 6.19 2.04
N THR A 17 -0.74 7.30 1.66
CA THR A 17 -2.09 7.69 2.08
C THR A 17 -2.80 8.29 0.89
N GLY A 18 -3.97 7.76 0.54
CA GLY A 18 -4.72 8.26 -0.62
C GLY A 18 -6.09 7.62 -0.76
N ALA A 19 -6.90 8.13 -1.68
CA ALA A 19 -8.24 7.62 -1.92
C ALA A 19 -8.21 6.41 -2.87
N ALA A 20 -8.87 5.32 -2.48
CA ALA A 20 -9.04 4.14 -3.33
C ALA A 20 -10.47 3.58 -3.24
N LEU A 21 -10.79 2.65 -4.13
CA LEU A 21 -12.08 1.97 -4.15
C LEU A 21 -12.16 0.85 -3.11
N ASP A 22 -11.04 0.19 -2.85
CA ASP A 22 -10.89 -0.96 -1.98
C ASP A 22 -9.41 -1.09 -1.54
N PRO A 23 -9.10 -1.96 -0.55
CA PRO A 23 -7.74 -2.14 -0.05
C PRO A 23 -6.71 -2.62 -1.10
N GLN A 24 -7.13 -3.44 -2.07
CA GLN A 24 -6.23 -3.94 -3.11
C GLN A 24 -5.87 -2.80 -4.08
N SER A 25 -6.87 -2.02 -4.49
CA SER A 25 -6.68 -0.80 -5.28
C SER A 25 -5.76 0.20 -4.59
N ALA A 26 -5.80 0.30 -3.25
CA ALA A 26 -4.86 1.13 -2.49
C ALA A 26 -3.42 0.62 -2.58
N LEU A 27 -3.21 -0.71 -2.46
CA LEU A 27 -1.88 -1.33 -2.58
C LEU A 27 -1.29 -1.14 -3.97
N ASP A 28 -2.13 -1.31 -5.00
CA ASP A 28 -1.73 -1.10 -6.39
C ASP A 28 -1.42 0.37 -6.68
N ALA A 29 -2.20 1.30 -6.12
CA ALA A 29 -1.93 2.73 -6.23
C ALA A 29 -0.60 3.11 -5.56
N MET A 30 -0.34 2.63 -4.33
CA MET A 30 0.95 2.82 -3.66
C MET A 30 2.10 2.28 -4.52
N ALA A 31 1.99 1.05 -5.02
CA ALA A 31 3.04 0.44 -5.82
C ALA A 31 3.29 1.24 -7.10
N ARG A 32 2.21 1.71 -7.75
CA ARG A 32 2.28 2.56 -8.94
C ARG A 32 2.97 3.88 -8.69
N GLU A 33 2.69 4.54 -7.58
CA GLU A 33 3.35 5.79 -7.20
C GLU A 33 4.82 5.59 -6.79
N ALA A 34 5.16 4.43 -6.25
CA ALA A 34 6.54 4.01 -6.01
C ALA A 34 7.30 3.61 -7.30
N GLY A 35 6.65 3.64 -8.47
CA GLY A 35 7.25 3.36 -9.77
C GLY A 35 7.11 1.92 -10.26
N TYR A 36 6.32 1.09 -9.57
CA TYR A 36 6.02 -0.29 -9.97
C TYR A 36 4.72 -0.34 -10.80
N ARG A 37 4.38 -1.49 -11.38
CA ARG A 37 3.12 -1.63 -12.13
C ARG A 37 1.91 -1.74 -11.20
N ASP A 38 2.05 -2.56 -10.17
CA ASP A 38 1.03 -3.00 -9.21
C ASP A 38 1.73 -3.61 -7.99
N PHE A 39 0.94 -4.06 -7.00
CA PHE A 39 1.46 -4.67 -5.78
C PHE A 39 2.32 -5.92 -6.06
N ASP A 40 1.99 -6.71 -7.09
CA ASP A 40 2.73 -7.92 -7.45
C ASP A 40 4.10 -7.60 -8.07
N GLY A 41 4.25 -6.43 -8.68
CA GLY A 41 5.53 -5.91 -9.17
C GLY A 41 6.51 -5.50 -8.06
N LEU A 42 6.07 -5.47 -6.79
CA LEU A 42 6.96 -5.11 -5.67
C LEU A 42 7.99 -6.22 -5.40
N PRO A 43 9.25 -5.85 -5.05
CA PRO A 43 10.27 -6.81 -4.66
C PRO A 43 9.78 -7.74 -3.56
N GLU A 44 10.12 -9.03 -3.65
CA GLU A 44 9.77 -10.02 -2.62
C GLU A 44 10.20 -9.57 -1.22
N THR A 45 11.38 -8.95 -1.11
CA THR A 45 11.90 -8.43 0.17
C THR A 45 10.99 -7.35 0.76
N LEU A 46 10.28 -6.57 -0.06
CA LEU A 46 9.33 -5.56 0.39
C LEU A 46 7.99 -6.21 0.77
N ARG A 47 7.51 -7.16 -0.03
CA ARG A 47 6.28 -7.93 0.25
C ARG A 47 6.42 -8.79 1.52
N ALA A 48 7.60 -9.36 1.76
CA ALA A 48 7.94 -10.14 2.94
C ALA A 48 7.94 -9.30 4.23
N GLN A 49 8.25 -8.01 4.14
CA GLN A 49 8.14 -7.09 5.29
C GLN A 49 6.70 -6.81 5.69
N GLY A 50 5.75 -7.09 4.80
CA GLY A 50 4.31 -7.00 5.03
C GLY A 50 3.78 -5.56 5.08
N PHE A 51 2.54 -5.42 4.62
CA PHE A 51 1.82 -4.14 4.61
C PHE A 51 0.52 -4.25 5.40
N GLU A 52 0.13 -3.15 6.02
CA GLU A 52 -1.18 -2.96 6.65
C GLU A 52 -1.93 -1.87 5.91
N THR A 53 -3.12 -2.21 5.43
CA THR A 53 -4.09 -1.27 4.84
C THR A 53 -5.08 -0.88 5.92
N ALA A 54 -5.07 0.39 6.33
CA ALA A 54 -6.09 0.95 7.22
C ALA A 54 -7.07 1.81 6.41
N ASP A 55 -8.36 1.55 6.55
CA ASP A 55 -9.43 2.41 6.03
C ASP A 55 -9.66 3.56 7.02
N LEU A 56 -9.63 4.80 6.53
CA LEU A 56 -9.79 6.02 7.32
C LEU A 56 -11.18 6.67 7.19
N GLY A 57 -12.10 6.07 6.41
CA GLY A 57 -13.47 6.56 6.23
C GLY A 57 -13.65 7.48 5.03
#